data_AF-A0A9W5YLX1-F1
#
_entry.id   AF-A0A9W5YLX1-F1
#
_cell.length_a   1.000
_cell.length_b   1.000
_cell.length_c   1.000
_cell.angle_alpha   90.00
_cell.angle_beta   90.00
_cell.angle_gamma   90.00
#
_symmetry.space_group_name_H-M   'P 1'
#
loop_
_entity.id
_entity.type
_entity.pdbx_description
1 polymer ?
#
loop_
_entity_poly.entity_id
_entity_poly.type
_entity_poly.pdbx_seq_one_letter_code
_entity_poly.pdbx_strand_id
1 'polypeptide(L)'
;MNPNTIPLPHQHSQFHHHPQPLQLTTYLTHLPFLPLRQRIISLNFLTQSLTPQITPTGTRLITHPCFTGPAPLDHLGTIYITTGRDCVNNNASLSTRILHADVGALLESIYAKSREMLDAAIQDGSVTLSEENKIRDGVGACCRGEPEAMFREGWAVEEALWFYRVDFEDKWEVGDRDGERVLFRASVGMMVRAAEWEGSRIDNVDGM
;
A
#
# COMPACT_ATOMS: atom_id res chain seq x y z
N MET A 1 -13.23 -44.14 35.30
CA MET A 1 -14.00 -43.60 34.17
C MET A 1 -13.33 -42.32 33.72
N ASN A 2 -12.76 -42.32 32.52
CA ASN A 2 -12.31 -41.11 31.83
C ASN A 2 -12.33 -41.43 30.33
N PRO A 3 -13.25 -40.88 29.52
CA PRO A 3 -13.32 -41.16 28.09
C PRO A 3 -12.59 -40.10 27.27
N ASN A 4 -12.20 -40.48 26.06
CA ASN A 4 -11.70 -39.67 24.94
C ASN A 4 -10.17 -39.63 24.75
N THR A 5 -9.61 -40.79 24.41
CA THR A 5 -8.43 -40.88 23.55
C THR A 5 -8.91 -40.96 22.10
N ILE A 6 -8.68 -39.91 21.31
CA ILE A 6 -8.97 -39.90 19.86
C ILE A 6 -7.81 -40.62 19.13
N PRO A 7 -8.07 -41.48 18.12
CA PRO A 7 -7.03 -42.29 17.49
C PRO A 7 -6.24 -41.51 16.43
N LEU A 8 -4.92 -41.73 16.43
CA LEU A 8 -4.01 -41.41 15.33
C LEU A 8 -4.30 -42.33 14.12
N PRO A 9 -4.27 -41.84 12.88
CA PRO A 9 -3.98 -42.68 11.73
C PRO A 9 -2.49 -42.68 11.44
N HIS A 10 -1.93 -43.88 11.41
CA HIS A 10 -0.59 -44.22 10.99
C HIS A 10 -0.26 -43.71 9.58
N GLN A 11 0.99 -43.29 9.43
CA GLN A 11 1.68 -43.07 8.16
C GLN A 11 1.61 -44.31 7.27
N HIS A 12 1.30 -44.13 5.98
CA HIS A 12 1.91 -44.88 4.88
C HIS A 12 2.23 -43.88 3.76
N SER A 13 3.53 -43.64 3.62
CA SER A 13 4.30 -43.18 2.46
C SER A 13 3.54 -42.51 1.33
N GLN A 14 3.78 -41.21 1.10
CA GLN A 14 3.75 -40.63 -0.25
C GLN A 14 4.44 -39.26 -0.31
N PHE A 15 5.55 -39.24 -1.05
CA PHE A 15 6.27 -38.10 -1.61
C PHE A 15 6.89 -37.08 -0.64
N HIS A 16 8.23 -37.02 -0.66
CA HIS A 16 8.98 -35.79 -0.38
C HIS A 16 8.52 -34.69 -1.35
N HIS A 17 7.43 -33.98 -1.04
CA HIS A 17 7.17 -32.68 -1.63
C HIS A 17 8.03 -31.69 -0.86
N HIS A 18 9.20 -31.35 -1.42
CA HIS A 18 9.73 -30.03 -1.14
C HIS A 18 8.63 -29.04 -1.53
N PRO A 19 8.06 -28.24 -0.61
CA PRO A 19 7.17 -27.17 -1.02
C PRO A 19 8.01 -26.29 -1.94
N GLN A 20 7.68 -26.27 -3.23
CA GLN A 20 8.34 -25.33 -4.11
C GLN A 20 8.11 -23.94 -3.53
N PRO A 21 9.17 -23.13 -3.34
CA PRO A 21 9.02 -21.81 -2.77
C PRO A 21 8.07 -20.99 -3.64
N LEU A 22 7.03 -20.44 -3.02
CA LEU A 22 5.95 -19.70 -3.69
C LEU A 22 6.54 -18.52 -4.49
N GLN A 23 6.06 -18.33 -5.71
CA GLN A 23 6.46 -17.19 -6.55
C GLN A 23 5.90 -15.89 -5.96
N LEU A 24 6.71 -14.84 -5.88
CA LEU A 24 6.30 -13.55 -5.31
C LEU A 24 5.11 -12.96 -6.07
N THR A 25 5.13 -13.06 -7.40
CA THR A 25 4.02 -12.60 -8.25
C THR A 25 2.72 -13.34 -7.91
N THR A 26 2.75 -14.66 -7.71
CA THR A 26 1.58 -15.44 -7.30
C THR A 26 1.08 -15.00 -5.92
N TYR A 27 1.99 -14.78 -4.97
CA TYR A 27 1.63 -14.29 -3.64
C TYR A 27 0.93 -12.93 -3.71
N LEU A 28 1.46 -11.97 -4.48
CA LEU A 28 0.83 -10.65 -4.66
C LEU A 28 -0.56 -10.75 -5.27
N THR A 29 -0.75 -11.59 -6.28
CA THR A 29 -2.07 -11.82 -6.89
C THR A 29 -3.11 -12.36 -5.90
N HIS A 30 -2.68 -13.07 -4.85
CA HIS A 30 -3.59 -13.57 -3.82
C HIS A 30 -3.93 -12.54 -2.73
N LEU A 31 -3.09 -11.52 -2.50
CA LEU A 31 -3.28 -10.57 -1.39
C LEU A 31 -4.64 -9.85 -1.41
N PRO A 32 -5.16 -9.35 -2.55
CA PRO A 32 -6.45 -8.65 -2.57
C PRO A 32 -7.63 -9.50 -2.05
N PHE A 33 -7.54 -10.82 -2.12
CA PHE A 33 -8.59 -11.73 -1.68
C PHE A 33 -8.56 -12.04 -0.18
N LEU A 34 -7.53 -11.59 0.54
CA LEU A 34 -7.44 -11.76 1.98
C LEU A 34 -8.39 -10.80 2.72
N PRO A 35 -8.90 -11.19 3.90
CA PRO A 35 -9.55 -10.27 4.83
C PRO A 35 -8.66 -9.05 5.11
N LEU A 36 -9.26 -7.86 5.20
CA LEU A 36 -8.56 -6.58 5.26
C LEU A 36 -7.36 -6.55 6.23
N ARG A 37 -7.57 -6.97 7.48
CA ARG A 37 -6.51 -6.99 8.49
C ARG A 37 -5.38 -7.97 8.14
N GLN A 38 -5.70 -9.14 7.60
CA GLN A 38 -4.69 -10.12 7.17
C GLN A 38 -3.90 -9.60 5.97
N ARG A 39 -4.57 -8.94 5.02
CA ARG A 39 -3.92 -8.28 3.89
C ARG A 39 -2.89 -7.24 4.35
N ILE A 40 -3.24 -6.38 5.32
CA ILE A 40 -2.33 -5.36 5.85
C ILE A 40 -1.15 -6.00 6.60
N ILE A 41 -1.39 -7.07 7.38
CA ILE A 41 -0.31 -7.82 8.03
C ILE A 41 0.65 -8.41 6.99
N SER A 42 0.10 -9.00 5.92
CA SER A 42 0.90 -9.54 4.80
C SER A 42 1.69 -8.47 4.07
N LEU A 43 1.09 -7.29 3.84
CA LEU A 43 1.80 -6.14 3.27
C LEU A 43 2.97 -5.72 4.17
N ASN A 44 2.74 -5.56 5.47
CA ASN A 44 3.79 -5.20 6.43
C ASN A 44 4.94 -6.22 6.47
N PHE A 45 4.61 -7.51 6.47
CA PHE A 45 5.62 -8.57 6.39
C PHE A 45 6.49 -8.44 5.13
N LEU A 46 5.87 -8.27 3.96
CA LEU A 46 6.61 -8.12 2.71
C LEU A 46 7.53 -6.90 2.75
N THR A 47 7.00 -5.73 3.10
CA THR A 47 7.70 -4.44 2.95
C THR A 47 8.94 -4.30 3.82
N GLN A 48 9.10 -5.12 4.86
CA GLN A 48 10.28 -5.13 5.71
C GLN A 48 11.54 -5.70 5.03
N SER A 49 11.43 -6.40 3.90
CA SER A 49 12.57 -7.08 3.29
C SER A 49 12.54 -7.09 1.75
N LEU A 50 11.89 -6.08 1.15
CA LEU A 50 11.90 -5.93 -0.31
C LEU A 50 13.20 -5.33 -0.80
N THR A 51 13.72 -5.91 -1.88
CA THR A 51 14.86 -5.36 -2.62
C THR A 51 14.39 -4.94 -4.02
N PRO A 52 14.47 -3.64 -4.37
CA PRO A 52 14.11 -3.17 -5.70
C PRO A 52 15.15 -3.58 -6.76
N GLN A 53 14.69 -3.73 -7.99
CA GLN A 53 15.49 -4.02 -9.18
C GLN A 53 14.90 -3.26 -10.38
N ILE A 54 15.74 -2.93 -11.37
CA ILE A 54 15.32 -2.21 -12.58
C ILE A 54 15.63 -3.08 -13.80
N THR A 55 14.65 -3.27 -14.68
CA THR A 55 14.88 -3.94 -15.96
C THR A 55 15.53 -3.00 -16.97
N PRO A 56 16.17 -3.50 -18.05
CA PRO A 56 16.72 -2.66 -19.12
C PRO A 56 15.69 -1.73 -19.78
N THR A 57 14.40 -2.05 -19.67
CA THR A 57 13.28 -1.25 -20.19
C THR A 57 12.73 -0.22 -19.20
N GLY A 58 13.29 -0.15 -17.99
CA GLY A 58 12.88 0.76 -16.92
C GLY A 58 11.77 0.25 -16.00
N THR A 59 11.36 -1.02 -16.12
CA THR A 59 10.34 -1.60 -15.25
C THR A 59 10.93 -1.82 -13.85
N ARG A 60 10.23 -1.30 -12.83
CA ARG A 60 10.63 -1.47 -11.43
C ARG A 60 10.07 -2.78 -10.88
N LEU A 61 10.96 -3.66 -10.45
CA LEU A 61 10.65 -4.95 -9.86
C LEU A 61 11.08 -4.99 -8.40
N ILE A 62 10.53 -5.94 -7.65
CA ILE A 62 10.92 -6.27 -6.28
C ILE A 62 11.20 -7.75 -6.15
N THR A 63 12.13 -8.08 -5.25
CA THR A 63 12.40 -9.44 -4.78
C THR A 63 12.27 -9.49 -3.26
N HIS A 64 12.04 -10.69 -2.72
CA HIS A 64 11.91 -10.91 -1.30
C HIS A 64 12.56 -12.25 -0.90
N PRO A 65 13.31 -12.35 0.22
CA PRO A 65 14.05 -13.55 0.59
C PRO A 65 13.21 -14.82 0.74
N CYS A 66 11.94 -14.69 1.14
CA CYS A 66 11.03 -15.82 1.35
C CYS A 66 10.30 -16.31 0.09
N PHE A 67 10.46 -15.65 -1.06
CA PHE A 67 9.73 -15.97 -2.29
C PHE A 67 10.68 -16.16 -3.46
N THR A 68 10.23 -16.91 -4.48
CA THR A 68 10.96 -17.00 -5.74
C THR A 68 10.50 -15.95 -6.74
N GLY A 69 11.43 -15.56 -7.61
CA GLY A 69 11.17 -14.66 -8.72
C GLY A 69 10.91 -13.21 -8.31
N PRO A 70 11.11 -12.25 -9.23
CA PRO A 70 10.71 -10.88 -9.02
C PRO A 70 9.18 -10.71 -9.20
N ALA A 71 8.66 -9.60 -8.71
CA ALA A 71 7.31 -9.12 -9.02
C ALA A 71 7.31 -7.61 -9.31
N PRO A 72 6.32 -7.09 -10.05
CA PRO A 72 6.24 -5.65 -10.31
C PRO A 72 6.02 -4.85 -9.03
N LEU A 73 6.85 -3.83 -8.79
CA LEU A 73 6.72 -2.95 -7.63
C LEU A 73 5.35 -2.25 -7.61
N ASP A 74 4.89 -1.81 -8.77
CA ASP A 74 3.61 -1.08 -8.90
C ASP A 74 2.38 -1.96 -8.71
N HIS A 75 2.51 -3.28 -8.86
CA HIS A 75 1.44 -4.20 -8.45
C HIS A 75 1.28 -4.16 -6.92
N LEU A 76 2.39 -4.20 -6.16
CA LEU A 76 2.35 -4.06 -4.71
C LEU A 76 1.82 -2.68 -4.29
N GLY A 77 2.28 -1.60 -4.93
CA GLY A 77 1.80 -0.25 -4.67
C GLY A 77 0.29 -0.10 -4.88
N THR A 78 -0.25 -0.70 -5.96
CA THR A 78 -1.70 -0.73 -6.24
C THR A 78 -2.47 -1.44 -5.13
N ILE A 79 -1.96 -2.59 -4.65
CA ILE A 79 -2.57 -3.33 -3.54
C ILE A 79 -2.57 -2.47 -2.27
N TYR A 80 -1.47 -1.78 -1.97
CA TYR A 80 -1.37 -0.90 -0.81
C TYR A 80 -2.43 0.23 -0.84
N ILE A 81 -2.50 0.96 -1.96
CA ILE A 81 -3.42 2.09 -2.15
C ILE A 81 -4.88 1.63 -2.01
N THR A 82 -5.25 0.57 -2.74
CA THR A 82 -6.62 0.01 -2.66
C THR A 82 -6.97 -0.50 -1.26
N THR A 83 -5.99 -1.04 -0.52
CA THR A 83 -6.18 -1.46 0.87
C THR A 83 -6.44 -0.27 1.81
N GLY A 84 -5.86 0.90 1.52
CA GLY A 84 -6.14 2.13 2.26
C GLY A 84 -7.59 2.57 2.11
N ARG A 85 -8.09 2.55 0.88
CA ARG A 85 -9.53 2.80 0.57
C ARG A 85 -10.45 1.83 1.28
N ASP A 86 -10.08 0.54 1.29
CA ASP A 86 -10.86 -0.49 1.99
C ASP A 86 -10.89 -0.26 3.51
N CYS A 87 -9.85 0.34 4.11
CA CYS A 87 -9.87 0.73 5.52
C CYS A 87 -10.93 1.79 5.81
N VAL A 88 -11.06 2.77 4.92
CA VAL A 88 -12.05 3.85 5.02
C VAL A 88 -13.45 3.28 4.80
N ASN A 89 -13.65 2.58 3.68
CA ASN A 89 -14.96 2.06 3.25
C ASN A 89 -15.56 1.05 4.22
N ASN A 90 -14.72 0.23 4.87
CA ASN A 90 -15.17 -0.79 5.83
C ASN A 90 -15.12 -0.31 7.28
N ASN A 91 -14.87 0.98 7.52
CA ASN A 91 -14.69 1.56 8.85
C ASN A 91 -13.76 0.73 9.74
N ALA A 92 -12.55 0.42 9.24
CA ALA A 92 -11.57 -0.40 9.96
C ALA A 92 -11.17 0.24 11.30
N SER A 93 -10.75 -0.58 12.27
CA SER A 93 -10.25 -0.09 13.56
C SER A 93 -9.05 0.83 13.39
N LEU A 94 -8.85 1.80 14.28
CA LEU A 94 -7.67 2.69 14.25
C LEU A 94 -6.37 1.89 14.27
N SER A 95 -6.28 0.83 15.06
CA SER A 95 -5.09 -0.04 15.10
C SER A 95 -4.77 -0.69 13.73
N THR A 96 -5.79 -1.00 12.94
CA THR A 96 -5.62 -1.54 11.58
C THR A 96 -5.18 -0.44 10.62
N ARG A 97 -5.75 0.76 10.76
CA ARG A 97 -5.40 1.94 9.93
C ARG A 97 -3.98 2.45 10.20
N ILE A 98 -3.54 2.48 11.46
CA ILE A 98 -2.16 2.82 11.85
C ILE A 98 -1.18 1.82 11.24
N LEU A 99 -1.46 0.51 11.34
CA LEU A 99 -0.60 -0.50 10.73
C LEU A 99 -0.50 -0.32 9.21
N HIS A 100 -1.59 0.07 8.53
CA HIS A 100 -1.53 0.42 7.11
C HIS A 100 -0.66 1.66 6.85
N ALA A 101 -0.74 2.70 7.67
CA ALA A 101 0.13 3.86 7.54
C ALA A 101 1.62 3.50 7.71
N ASP A 102 1.98 2.62 8.65
CA ASP A 102 3.34 2.13 8.86
C ASP A 102 3.91 1.42 7.60
N VAL A 103 3.06 0.65 6.90
CA VAL A 103 3.43 0.03 5.61
C VAL A 103 3.75 1.09 4.55
N GLY A 104 3.01 2.20 4.55
CA GLY A 104 3.22 3.30 3.62
C GLY A 104 4.61 3.92 3.74
N ALA A 105 5.08 4.17 4.96
CA ALA A 105 6.42 4.70 5.21
C ALA A 105 7.53 3.76 4.70
N LEU A 106 7.35 2.45 4.85
CA LEU A 106 8.29 1.46 4.30
C LEU A 106 8.29 1.46 2.76
N LEU A 107 7.10 1.54 2.15
CA LEU A 107 6.97 1.60 0.70
C LEU A 107 7.55 2.89 0.11
N GLU A 108 7.38 4.03 0.79
CA GLU A 108 7.97 5.30 0.37
C GLU A 108 9.49 5.18 0.22
N SER A 109 10.16 4.54 1.20
CA SER A 109 11.61 4.28 1.13
C SER A 109 11.99 3.37 -0.05
N ILE A 110 11.19 2.33 -0.32
CA ILE A 110 11.41 1.42 -1.45
C ILE A 110 11.24 2.16 -2.78
N TYR A 111 10.19 2.98 -2.91
CA TYR A 111 9.94 3.77 -4.11
C TYR A 111 11.03 4.80 -4.35
N ALA A 112 11.46 5.53 -3.31
CA ALA A 112 12.57 6.48 -3.39
C ALA A 112 13.86 5.79 -3.87
N LYS A 113 14.23 4.66 -3.25
CA LYS A 113 15.40 3.87 -3.68
C LYS A 113 15.27 3.36 -5.11
N SER A 114 14.10 2.88 -5.50
CA SER A 114 13.85 2.41 -6.87
C SER A 114 13.98 3.54 -7.90
N ARG A 115 13.63 4.77 -7.50
CA ARG A 115 13.76 5.96 -8.32
C ARG A 115 15.22 6.34 -8.53
N GLU A 116 16.00 6.40 -7.46
CA GLU A 116 17.44 6.63 -7.52
C GLU A 116 18.15 5.63 -8.44
N MET A 117 17.81 4.34 -8.32
CA MET A 117 18.34 3.28 -9.18
C MET A 117 17.98 3.48 -10.65
N LEU A 118 16.73 3.86 -10.94
CA LEU A 118 16.29 4.11 -12.32
C LEU A 118 17.00 5.33 -12.92
N ASP A 119 17.08 6.43 -12.18
CA ASP A 119 17.72 7.66 -12.66
C ASP A 119 19.21 7.43 -12.95
N ALA A 120 19.91 6.70 -12.08
CA ALA A 120 21.31 6.31 -12.29
C ALA A 120 21.48 5.42 -13.54
N ALA A 121 20.61 4.44 -13.74
CA ALA A 121 20.65 3.53 -14.87
C ALA A 121 20.29 4.19 -16.22
N ILE A 122 19.47 5.24 -16.19
CA ILE A 122 19.23 6.10 -17.35
C ILE A 122 20.49 6.93 -17.64
N GLN A 123 21.11 7.49 -16.60
CA GLN A 123 22.30 8.34 -16.75
C GLN A 123 23.51 7.58 -17.28
N ASP A 124 23.70 6.32 -16.87
CA ASP A 124 24.80 5.47 -17.36
C ASP A 124 24.50 4.77 -18.70
N GLY A 125 23.27 4.87 -19.20
CA GLY A 125 22.83 4.31 -20.47
C GLY A 125 22.48 2.82 -20.45
N SER A 126 22.47 2.17 -19.27
CA SER A 126 22.06 0.77 -19.12
C SER A 126 20.56 0.55 -19.25
N VAL A 127 19.75 1.61 -19.09
CA VAL A 127 18.30 1.57 -19.24
C VAL A 127 17.83 2.50 -20.35
N THR A 128 16.97 1.97 -21.21
CA THR A 128 16.18 2.76 -22.16
C THR A 128 14.70 2.53 -21.86
N LEU A 129 14.00 3.58 -21.44
CA LEU A 129 12.59 3.48 -21.08
C LEU A 129 11.75 3.00 -22.28
N SER A 130 10.93 1.96 -22.06
CA SER A 130 9.86 1.61 -22.99
C SER A 130 8.82 2.73 -23.06
N GLU A 131 8.04 2.77 -24.15
CA GLU A 131 6.94 3.74 -24.27
C GLU A 131 5.93 3.64 -23.12
N GLU A 132 5.64 2.42 -22.67
CA GLU A 132 4.80 2.19 -21.50
C GLU A 132 5.38 2.85 -20.24
N ASN A 133 6.67 2.64 -19.95
CA ASN A 133 7.29 3.23 -18.76
C ASN A 133 7.41 4.77 -18.87
N LYS A 134 7.60 5.32 -20.07
CA LYS A 134 7.55 6.78 -20.29
C LYS A 134 6.16 7.35 -19.98
N ILE A 135 5.10 6.66 -20.38
CA ILE A 135 3.72 7.09 -20.09
C ILE A 135 3.47 7.04 -18.58
N ARG A 136 3.89 5.95 -17.93
CA ARG A 136 3.71 5.74 -16.48
C ARG A 136 4.45 6.76 -15.63
N ASP A 137 5.65 7.16 -16.03
CA ASP A 137 6.43 8.22 -15.35
C ASP A 137 6.04 9.64 -15.81
N GLY A 138 5.21 9.76 -16.84
CA GLY A 138 4.88 11.01 -17.52
C GLY A 138 3.88 11.91 -16.76
N VAL A 139 3.54 13.03 -17.41
CA VAL A 139 2.61 14.02 -16.85
C VAL A 139 1.27 13.39 -16.49
N GLY A 140 0.74 13.77 -15.31
CA GLY A 140 -0.57 13.31 -14.82
C GLY A 140 -0.59 11.89 -14.25
N ALA A 141 0.57 11.23 -14.07
CA ALA A 141 0.67 9.89 -13.50
C ALA A 141 0.01 9.78 -12.11
N CYS A 142 0.20 10.78 -11.24
CA CYS A 142 -0.42 10.80 -9.91
C CYS A 142 -1.96 10.85 -10.00
N CYS A 143 -2.51 11.62 -10.95
CA CYS A 143 -3.96 11.72 -11.17
C CYS A 143 -4.57 10.43 -11.74
N ARG A 144 -3.78 9.64 -12.48
CA ARG A 144 -4.19 8.30 -12.95
C ARG A 144 -4.06 7.21 -11.87
N GLY A 145 -3.46 7.55 -10.73
CA GLY A 145 -3.22 6.63 -9.63
C GLY A 145 -2.02 5.71 -9.85
N GLU A 146 -1.05 6.10 -10.70
CA GLU A 146 0.20 5.35 -10.84
C GLU A 146 0.94 5.33 -9.49
N PRO A 147 1.24 4.15 -8.93
CA PRO A 147 1.77 4.07 -7.57
C PRO A 147 3.04 4.87 -7.34
N GLU A 148 4.04 4.80 -8.23
CA GLU A 148 5.26 5.61 -8.05
C GLU A 148 4.95 7.10 -7.96
N ALA A 149 4.11 7.63 -8.85
CA ALA A 149 3.75 9.02 -8.83
C ALA A 149 2.95 9.36 -7.57
N MET A 150 2.06 8.49 -7.11
CA MET A 150 1.35 8.69 -5.86
C MET A 150 2.27 8.69 -4.63
N PHE A 151 3.28 7.81 -4.57
CA PHE A 151 4.27 7.82 -3.50
C PHE A 151 5.17 9.05 -3.57
N ARG A 152 5.64 9.43 -4.76
CA ARG A 152 6.49 10.61 -4.97
C ARG A 152 5.80 11.91 -4.53
N GLU A 153 4.51 12.05 -4.85
CA GLU A 153 3.73 13.24 -4.48
C GLU A 153 3.13 13.15 -3.06
N GLY A 154 3.35 12.06 -2.33
CA GLY A 154 2.82 11.83 -0.97
C GLY A 154 1.32 11.55 -0.90
N TRP A 155 0.69 11.15 -2.01
CA TRP A 155 -0.76 10.86 -2.08
C TRP A 155 -1.09 9.40 -1.75
N ALA A 156 -0.12 8.49 -1.84
CA ALA A 156 -0.34 7.09 -1.51
C ALA A 156 -0.39 6.83 0.00
N VAL A 157 0.37 7.60 0.77
CA VAL A 157 0.55 7.38 2.21
C VAL A 157 -0.65 7.94 2.97
N GLU A 158 -1.02 7.31 4.09
CA GLU A 158 -2.02 7.79 5.05
C GLU A 158 -3.49 7.76 4.57
N GLU A 159 -3.80 7.21 3.38
CA GLU A 159 -5.18 7.10 2.88
C GLU A 159 -6.12 6.35 3.87
N ALA A 160 -5.60 5.36 4.61
CA ALA A 160 -6.35 4.66 5.65
C ALA A 160 -6.69 5.52 6.88
N LEU A 161 -5.98 6.63 7.10
CA LEU A 161 -6.20 7.56 8.22
C LEU A 161 -7.27 8.61 7.89
N TRP A 162 -7.91 8.52 6.73
CA TRP A 162 -9.02 9.38 6.40
C TRP A 162 -10.27 8.98 7.18
N PHE A 163 -10.92 9.95 7.81
CA PHE A 163 -12.17 9.77 8.52
C PHE A 163 -13.26 10.60 7.84
N TYR A 164 -14.44 10.01 7.67
CA TYR A 164 -15.63 10.82 7.48
C TYR A 164 -15.90 11.56 8.79
N ARG A 165 -16.18 12.86 8.70
CA ARG A 165 -16.40 13.73 9.86
C ARG A 165 -17.41 13.16 10.87
N VAL A 166 -18.50 12.58 10.36
CA VAL A 166 -19.55 11.96 11.19
C VAL A 166 -19.02 10.76 11.98
N ASP A 167 -18.15 9.94 11.38
CA ASP A 167 -17.54 8.78 12.07
C ASP A 167 -16.49 9.20 13.11
N PHE A 168 -15.81 10.32 12.89
CA PHE A 168 -14.88 10.88 13.86
C PHE A 168 -15.63 11.41 15.10
N GLU A 169 -16.67 12.21 14.89
CA GLU A 169 -17.46 12.84 15.97
C GLU A 169 -18.27 11.81 16.80
N ASP A 170 -18.71 10.70 16.20
CA ASP A 170 -19.53 9.67 16.86
C ASP A 170 -18.73 8.59 17.61
N LYS A 171 -17.53 8.23 17.13
CA LYS A 171 -16.81 7.02 17.58
C LYS A 171 -15.49 7.30 18.29
N TRP A 172 -14.98 8.52 18.21
CA TRP A 172 -13.66 8.90 18.72
C TRP A 172 -13.77 10.16 19.58
N GLU A 173 -14.25 10.00 20.82
CA GLU A 173 -14.05 11.01 21.86
C GLU A 173 -12.54 11.15 22.10
N VAL A 174 -11.92 12.11 21.43
CA VAL A 174 -10.58 12.57 21.78
C VAL A 174 -10.70 13.17 23.17
N GLY A 175 -10.28 12.40 24.18
CA GLY A 175 -10.17 12.85 25.55
C GLY A 175 -9.39 14.15 25.60
N ASP A 176 -10.12 15.19 25.95
CA ASP A 176 -9.69 16.56 26.07
C ASP A 176 -8.48 16.68 27.01
N ARG A 177 -7.31 16.99 26.45
CA ARG A 177 -6.33 17.85 27.11
C ARG A 177 -6.11 19.03 26.18
N ASP A 178 -6.93 20.05 26.38
CA ASP A 178 -6.79 21.44 25.94
C ASP A 178 -7.60 21.90 24.71
N GLY A 179 -8.65 21.18 24.30
CA GLY A 179 -9.71 21.71 23.43
C GLY A 179 -9.27 22.10 22.01
N GLU A 180 -8.02 21.80 21.62
CA GLU A 180 -7.54 22.02 20.28
C GLU A 180 -7.88 20.82 19.39
N ARG A 181 -8.43 21.11 18.20
CA ARG A 181 -8.70 20.11 17.16
C ARG A 181 -7.40 19.43 16.77
N VAL A 182 -7.17 18.21 17.24
CA VAL A 182 -6.01 17.42 16.84
C VAL A 182 -6.25 16.93 15.42
N LEU A 183 -5.76 17.68 14.44
CA LEU A 183 -5.51 17.19 13.10
C LEU A 183 -4.41 16.13 13.26
N PHE A 184 -4.75 14.84 13.23
CA PHE A 184 -3.75 13.80 13.03
C PHE A 184 -3.20 14.00 11.63
N ARG A 185 -2.09 14.76 11.58
CA ARG A 185 -1.26 15.19 10.45
C ARG A 185 -1.58 14.46 9.14
N ALA A 186 -2.64 14.88 8.46
CA ALA A 186 -2.75 14.70 7.03
C ALA A 186 -1.71 15.64 6.42
N SER A 187 -0.82 15.12 5.58
CA SER A 187 0.23 15.90 4.93
C SER A 187 -0.30 17.24 4.35
N VAL A 188 0.53 18.28 4.40
CA VAL A 188 0.22 19.69 4.06
C VAL A 188 -0.42 19.85 2.67
N GLY A 189 -0.18 18.92 1.73
CA GLY A 189 -0.80 18.92 0.40
C GLY A 189 -2.31 18.67 0.41
N MET A 190 -2.86 18.01 1.44
CA MET A 190 -4.28 17.67 1.51
C MET A 190 -5.15 18.78 2.12
N MET A 191 -4.61 19.59 3.04
CA MET A 191 -5.34 20.76 3.56
C MET A 191 -5.63 21.79 2.46
N VAL A 192 -4.72 21.93 1.49
CA VAL A 192 -4.92 22.83 0.33
C VAL A 192 -6.09 22.36 -0.54
N ARG A 193 -6.25 21.05 -0.76
CA ARG A 193 -7.34 20.51 -1.58
C ARG A 193 -8.69 20.43 -0.87
N ALA A 194 -8.71 20.18 0.43
CA ALA A 194 -9.93 20.27 1.22
C ALA A 194 -10.48 21.71 1.18
N ALA A 195 -9.59 22.71 1.25
CA ALA A 195 -9.97 24.12 1.08
C ALA A 195 -10.46 24.44 -0.35
N GLU A 196 -9.85 23.87 -1.40
CA GLU A 196 -10.33 24.01 -2.79
C GLU A 196 -11.70 23.35 -3.01
N TRP A 197 -11.96 22.20 -2.38
CA TRP A 197 -13.23 21.48 -2.47
C TRP A 197 -14.35 22.16 -1.65
N GLU A 198 -14.02 22.78 -0.51
CA GLU A 198 -14.95 23.61 0.26
C GLU A 198 -15.26 24.95 -0.45
N GLY A 199 -14.26 25.60 -1.05
CA GLY A 199 -14.47 26.83 -1.84
C GLY A 199 -15.39 26.63 -3.04
N SER A 200 -15.19 25.54 -3.80
CA SER A 200 -16.06 25.19 -4.94
C SER A 200 -17.48 24.75 -4.56
N ARG A 201 -17.71 24.42 -3.29
CA ARG A 201 -19.04 24.14 -2.75
C ARG A 201 -19.77 25.40 -2.26
N ILE A 202 -19.05 26.45 -1.91
CA ILE A 202 -19.62 27.76 -1.53
C ILE A 202 -20.06 28.52 -2.79
N ASP A 203 -19.28 28.46 -3.87
CA ASP A 203 -19.59 29.13 -5.14
C ASP A 203 -20.82 28.53 -5.89
N ASN A 204 -21.31 27.36 -5.48
CA ASN A 204 -22.49 26.71 -6.07
C ASN A 204 -23.78 26.84 -5.24
N VAL A 205 -23.76 27.60 -4.13
CA VAL A 205 -24.94 27.77 -3.26
C VAL A 205 -25.55 29.18 -3.35
N ASP A 206 -24.85 30.16 -3.96
CA ASP A 206 -25.38 31.52 -4.15
C ASP A 206 -25.94 31.78 -5.58
N GLY A 207 -26.32 30.72 -6.30
CA GLY A 207 -26.71 30.78 -7.72
C GLY A 207 -28.12 30.27 -8.08
N MET A 208 -29.06 30.17 -7.13
CA MET A 208 -30.48 29.88 -7.39
C MET A 208 -31.43 30.61 -6.44
#